data_AF-A0AAE4QJC2-F1
#
_entry.id   AF-A0AAE4QJC2-F1
#
_cell.length_a   1.000
_cell.length_b   1.000
_cell.length_c   1.000
_cell.angle_alpha   90.00
_cell.angle_beta   90.00
_cell.angle_gamma   90.00
#
_symmetry.space_group_name_H-M   'P 1'
#
loop_
_entity.id
_entity.type
_entity.pdbx_description
1 polymer ?
#
loop_
_entity_poly.entity_id
_entity_poly.type
_entity_poly.pdbx_seq_one_letter_code
_entity_poly.pdbx_strand_id
1 'polypeptide(L)' 'MTVKTITVPDSDPYGRLHGTKNVTVEWNCPTCGKEMGNPKLENFCNDGVWYVVHKWDNKCGHIARYTDLKEV' A
#
# COMPACT_ATOMS: atom_id res chain seq x y z
N MET A 1 -18.57 -3.30 2.87
CA MET A 1 -17.11 -3.53 2.88
C MET A 1 -16.53 -2.80 1.69
N THR A 2 -15.66 -1.83 1.91
CA THR A 2 -15.02 -1.08 0.81
C THR A 2 -13.75 -1.83 0.41
N VAL A 3 -13.57 -2.07 -0.88
CA VAL A 3 -12.36 -2.66 -1.44
C VAL A 3 -11.72 -1.65 -2.39
N LYS A 4 -10.39 -1.66 -2.50
CA LYS A 4 -9.68 -0.86 -3.51
C LYS A 4 -8.54 -1.68 -4.11
N THR A 5 -8.33 -1.48 -5.40
CA THR A 5 -7.13 -1.95 -6.09
C THR A 5 -6.05 -0.88 -5.98
N ILE A 6 -4.89 -1.26 -5.46
CA ILE A 6 -3.72 -0.39 -5.30
C ILE A 6 -2.49 -1.02 -5.94
N THR A 7 -1.51 -0.18 -6.25
CA THR A 7 -0.22 -0.58 -6.83
C THR A 7 0.81 -0.49 -5.72
N VAL A 8 1.46 -1.61 -5.40
CA VAL A 8 2.41 -1.72 -4.29
C VAL A 8 3.76 -2.21 -4.81
N PRO A 9 4.87 -1.95 -4.10
CA PRO A 9 6.15 -2.57 -4.42
C PRO A 9 6.06 -4.10 -4.33
N ASP A 10 6.56 -4.81 -5.33
CA ASP A 10 6.70 -6.26 -5.28
C ASP A 10 8.09 -6.60 -4.76
N SER A 11 8.14 -6.95 -3.47
CA SER A 11 9.38 -7.32 -2.77
C SER A 11 9.35 -8.79 -2.39
N ASP A 12 10.51 -9.43 -2.50
CA ASP A 12 10.72 -10.77 -1.94
C ASP A 12 10.93 -10.72 -0.41
N PRO A 13 10.95 -11.89 0.29
CA PRO A 13 11.14 -11.93 1.73
C PRO A 13 12.45 -11.32 2.26
N TYR A 14 13.44 -11.10 1.39
CA TYR A 14 14.71 -10.45 1.72
C TYR A 14 14.68 -8.94 1.47
N GLY A 15 13.52 -8.39 1.07
CA GLY A 15 13.32 -6.97 0.82
C GLY A 15 13.83 -6.49 -0.54
N ARG A 16 14.23 -7.41 -1.44
CA ARG A 16 14.65 -7.03 -2.79
C ARG A 16 13.42 -6.84 -3.67
N LEU A 17 13.40 -5.71 -4.38
CA LEU A 17 12.31 -5.35 -5.27
C LEU A 17 12.48 -5.97 -6.66
N HIS A 18 11.39 -6.51 -7.17
CA HIS A 18 11.27 -7.06 -8.53
C HIS A 18 10.39 -6.19 -9.43
N GLY A 19 9.73 -5.18 -8.88
CA GLY A 19 8.86 -4.27 -9.61
C GLY A 19 7.72 -3.74 -8.75
N THR A 20 6.56 -3.59 -9.37
CA THR A 20 5.30 -3.29 -8.70
C THR A 20 4.23 -4.31 -9.09
N LYS A 21 3.24 -4.49 -8.23
CA LYS A 21 2.07 -5.32 -8.50
C LYS A 21 0.79 -4.61 -8.08
N ASN A 22 -0.32 -4.98 -8.71
CA ASN A 22 -1.65 -4.54 -8.28
C ASN A 22 -2.25 -5.57 -7.33
N VAL A 23 -2.77 -5.09 -6.21
CA VAL A 23 -3.47 -5.91 -5.21
C VAL A 23 -4.82 -5.30 -4.91
N THR A 24 -5.84 -6.12 -4.72
CA THR A 24 -7.16 -5.67 -4.28
C THR A 24 -7.32 -6.01 -2.82
N VAL A 25 -7.59 -5.00 -1.99
CA VAL A 25 -7.57 -5.13 -0.52
C VAL A 25 -8.79 -4.52 0.14
N GLU A 26 -9.14 -5.01 1.32
CA GLU A 26 -10.08 -4.36 2.21
C GLU A 26 -9.57 -2.97 2.62
N TRP A 27 -10.40 -1.93 2.42
CA TRP A 27 -9.98 -0.54 2.56
C TRP A 27 -10.28 0.06 3.93
N ASN A 28 -9.79 -0.58 4.98
CA ASN A 28 -9.93 -0.10 6.36
C ASN A 28 -8.58 -0.14 7.07
N CYS A 29 -8.38 0.77 8.02
CA CYS A 29 -7.17 0.83 8.83
C CYS A 29 -7.04 -0.47 9.64
N PRO A 30 -5.95 -1.25 9.47
CA PRO A 30 -5.81 -2.54 10.14
C PRO A 30 -5.73 -2.42 11.67
N THR A 31 -5.39 -1.23 12.18
CA THR A 31 -5.28 -0.96 13.62
C THR A 31 -6.61 -0.61 14.29
N CYS A 32 -7.48 0.17 13.63
CA CYS A 32 -8.69 0.71 14.27
C CYS A 32 -9.99 0.55 13.46
N GLY A 33 -9.93 -0.08 12.28
CA GLY A 33 -11.08 -0.39 11.45
C GLY A 33 -11.73 0.81 10.73
N LYS A 34 -11.26 2.05 10.95
CA LYS A 34 -11.77 3.24 10.24
C LYS A 34 -11.36 3.22 8.77
N GLU A 35 -12.15 3.84 7.91
CA GLU A 35 -11.81 3.99 6.49
C GLU A 35 -10.46 4.72 6.31
N MET A 36 -9.63 4.19 5.40
CA MET A 36 -8.32 4.78 5.08
C MET A 36 -8.45 5.94 4.10
N GLY A 37 -7.40 6.77 4.01
CA GLY A 37 -7.33 7.87 3.05
C GLY A 37 -7.45 7.40 1.60
N ASN A 38 -7.70 8.34 0.68
CA ASN A 38 -7.72 7.99 -0.73
C ASN A 38 -6.29 7.78 -1.24
N PRO A 39 -5.98 6.64 -1.89
CA PRO A 39 -4.66 6.37 -2.40
C PRO A 39 -4.32 7.28 -3.58
N LYS A 40 -3.06 7.71 -3.65
CA LYS A 40 -2.50 8.56 -4.71
C LYS A 40 -1.24 7.92 -5.25
N LEU A 41 -1.04 7.98 -6.56
CA LEU A 41 0.20 7.52 -7.18
C LEU A 41 1.33 8.50 -6.86
N GLU A 42 2.42 7.98 -6.35
CA GLU A 42 3.62 8.72 -6.00
C GLU A 42 4.87 7.95 -6.40
N ASN A 43 5.93 8.71 -6.68
CA ASN A 43 7.24 8.14 -6.92
C ASN A 43 7.81 7.52 -5.63
N PHE A 44 8.43 6.36 -5.81
CA PHE A 44 9.12 5.60 -4.77
C PHE A 44 10.48 5.18 -5.32
N CYS A 45 11.54 5.68 -4.69
CA CYS A 45 12.91 5.32 -5.02
C CYS A 45 13.41 4.27 -4.03
N ASN A 46 13.96 3.17 -4.54
CA ASN A 46 14.63 2.17 -3.75
C ASN A 46 15.89 1.73 -4.50
N ASP A 47 17.04 1.86 -3.84
CA ASP A 47 18.35 1.50 -4.39
C ASP A 47 18.65 2.14 -5.75
N GLY A 48 18.26 3.41 -5.92
CA GLY A 48 18.45 4.16 -7.17
C GLY A 48 17.46 3.83 -8.29
N VAL A 49 16.59 2.83 -8.11
CA VAL A 49 15.52 2.49 -9.05
C VAL A 49 14.23 3.18 -8.64
N TRP A 50 13.55 3.77 -9.63
CA TRP A 50 12.31 4.50 -9.43
C TRP A 50 11.10 3.68 -9.85
N TYR A 51 10.08 3.67 -8.99
CA TYR A 51 8.78 3.05 -9.21
C TYR A 51 7.67 4.06 -8.94
N VAL A 52 6.46 3.75 -9.41
CA VAL A 52 5.25 4.50 -9.09
C VAL A 52 4.32 3.58 -8.30
N VAL A 53 3.98 3.97 -7.07
CA VAL A 53 3.17 3.19 -6.14
C VAL A 53 2.08 4.05 -5.53
N HIS A 54 1.02 3.42 -5.04
CA HIS A 54 -0.05 4.10 -4.33
C HIS A 54 0.34 4.37 -2.87
N LYS A 55 0.26 5.62 -2.39
CA LYS A 55 0.41 6.02 -0.99
C LYS A 55 -0.85 6.72 -0.49
N TRP A 56 -1.07 6.75 0.82
CA TRP A 56 -2.21 7.44 1.43
C TRP A 56 -1.91 7.89 2.86
N ASP A 57 -2.62 8.92 3.28
CA ASP A 57 -2.63 9.40 4.66
C ASP A 57 -3.92 8.99 5.36
N ASN A 58 -3.79 8.36 6.52
CA ASN A 58 -4.94 8.00 7.33
C ASN A 58 -5.31 9.14 8.28
N LYS A 59 -6.56 9.63 8.20
CA LYS A 59 -7.09 10.62 9.15
C LYS A 59 -7.07 10.14 10.61
N CYS A 60 -7.04 8.83 10.83
CA CYS A 60 -6.93 8.24 12.17
C CYS A 60 -5.52 8.34 12.78
N GLY A 61 -4.51 8.77 12.02
CA GLY A 61 -3.14 8.94 12.48
C GLY A 61 -2.28 7.66 12.49
N HIS A 62 -2.88 6.48 12.29
CA HIS A 62 -2.14 5.22 12.22
C HIS A 62 -1.49 5.01 10.85
N ILE A 63 -0.28 4.49 10.85
CA ILE A 63 0.41 4.02 9.64
C ILE A 63 -0.13 2.64 9.29
N ALA A 64 -0.68 2.49 8.08
CA ALA A 64 -1.08 1.20 7.53
C ALA A 64 -0.06 0.79 6.47
N ARG A 65 0.70 -0.28 6.70
CA ARG A 65 1.67 -0.78 5.72
C ARG A 65 0.96 -1.62 4.68
N TYR A 66 1.51 -1.72 3.48
CA TYR A 66 0.99 -2.60 2.43
C TYR A 66 0.82 -4.05 2.90
N THR A 67 1.77 -4.54 3.71
CA THR A 67 1.80 -5.90 4.26
C THR A 67 0.74 -6.16 5.32
N ASP A 68 0.16 -5.12 5.90
CA ASP A 68 -0.86 -5.25 6.95
C ASP A 68 -2.28 -5.30 6.34
N LEU A 69 -2.40 -5.08 5.04
CA LEU A 69 -3.68 -5.07 4.33
C LEU A 69 -4.09 -6.48 3.95
N LYS A 70 -5.39 -6.74 4.05
CA LYS A 70 -5.98 -8.02 3.70
C LYS A 70 -6.43 -8.02 2.25
N GLU A 71 -5.83 -8.87 1.43
CA GLU A 71 -6.22 -9.10 0.04
C GLU A 71 -7.56 -9.85 -0.05
N VAL A 72 -8.32 -9.62 -1.13
CA VAL A 72 -9.64 -10.21 -1.41
C VAL A 72 -9.74 -10.82 -2.80
#